data_AF-A0A2N0LD96-F1
#
_entry.id   AF-A0A2N0LD96-F1
#
_cell.length_a   1.000
_cell.length_b   1.000
_cell.length_c   1.000
_cell.angle_alpha   90.00
_cell.angle_beta   90.00
_cell.angle_gamma   90.00
#
_symmetry.space_group_name_H-M   'P 1'
#
loop_
_entity.id
_entity.type
_entity.pdbx_description
1 polymer ?
#
loop_
_entity_poly.entity_id
_entity_poly.type
_entity_poly.pdbx_seq_one_letter_code
_entity_poly.pdbx_strand_id
1 'polypeptide(L)' 'MQKLIDIANRAVADYGFRQTVLYGAEDIAQRAGFSQQEQEILAATVLEFLAALPIPVQPDDIPGEQQRMEAAIKAVARG' A
#
# COMPACT_ATOMS: atom_id res chain seq x y z
N MET A 1 5.99 4.90 9.38
CA MET A 1 6.36 4.19 8.13
C MET A 1 6.04 2.70 8.16
N GLN A 2 6.56 1.93 9.11
CA GLN A 2 6.36 0.47 9.12
C GLN A 2 4.89 0.06 8.98
N LYS A 3 3.99 0.70 9.75
CA LYS A 3 2.54 0.47 9.69
C LYS A 3 1.92 0.66 8.29
N LEU A 4 2.39 1.67 7.55
CA LEU A 4 1.95 1.91 6.16
C LEU A 4 2.43 0.80 5.24
N ILE A 5 3.69 0.38 5.38
CA ILE A 5 4.27 -0.74 4.63
C ILE A 5 3.52 -2.04 4.92
N ASP A 6 3.18 -2.32 6.18
CA ASP A 6 2.46 -3.53 6.57
C ASP A 6 1.06 -3.58 5.93
N ILE A 7 0.33 -2.45 5.93
CA ILE A 7 -0.98 -2.32 5.28
C ILE A 7 -0.84 -2.48 3.76
N ALA A 8 0.14 -1.81 3.14
CA ALA A 8 0.38 -1.90 1.70
C ALA A 8 0.73 -3.33 1.28
N ASN A 9 1.63 -4.01 2.00
CA ASN A 9 2.03 -5.37 1.72
C ASN A 9 0.88 -6.37 1.89
N ARG A 10 -0.01 -6.15 2.88
CA ARG A 10 -1.24 -6.93 2.99
C ARG A 10 -2.15 -6.71 1.78
N ALA A 11 -2.29 -5.48 1.29
CA ALA A 11 -3.09 -5.18 0.11
C ALA A 11 -2.49 -5.74 -1.20
N VAL A 12 -1.17 -5.94 -1.26
CA VAL A 12 -0.53 -6.69 -2.35
C VAL A 12 -0.98 -8.16 -2.30
N ALA A 13 -0.92 -8.80 -1.13
CA ALA A 13 -1.17 -10.23 -0.98
C ALA A 13 -2.66 -10.64 -0.95
N ASP A 14 -3.54 -9.76 -0.50
CA ASP A 14 -4.97 -10.01 -0.34
C ASP A 14 -5.78 -9.05 -1.22
N TYR A 15 -6.35 -9.59 -2.30
CA TYR A 15 -7.15 -8.81 -3.25
C TYR A 15 -8.41 -8.22 -2.60
N GLY A 16 -9.06 -8.92 -1.67
CA GLY A 16 -10.22 -8.40 -0.96
C GLY A 16 -9.83 -7.21 -0.08
N PHE A 17 -8.74 -7.32 0.66
CA PHE A 17 -8.20 -6.21 1.44
C PHE A 17 -7.71 -5.06 0.54
N ARG A 18 -7.16 -5.35 -0.65
CA ARG A 18 -6.80 -4.34 -1.64
C ARG A 18 -7.97 -3.44 -2.01
N GLN A 19 -9.15 -4.02 -2.25
CA GLN A 19 -10.35 -3.25 -2.58
C GLN A 19 -10.72 -2.30 -1.43
N THR A 20 -10.63 -2.77 -0.18
CA THR A 20 -10.86 -1.93 1.00
C THR A 20 -9.88 -0.76 1.07
N VAL A 21 -8.61 -0.97 0.73
CA VAL A 21 -7.60 0.11 0.71
C VAL A 21 -7.86 1.09 -0.45
N LEU A 22 -8.16 0.58 -1.65
CA LEU A 22 -8.39 1.40 -2.84
C LEU A 22 -9.59 2.33 -2.70
N TYR A 23 -10.67 1.85 -2.09
CA TYR A 23 -11.92 2.62 -1.98
C TYR A 23 -12.19 3.19 -0.58
N GLY A 24 -11.35 2.86 0.41
CA GLY A 24 -11.50 3.26 1.81
C GLY A 24 -10.22 3.82 2.41
N ALA A 25 -9.35 4.44 1.61
CA ALA A 25 -8.04 4.93 2.03
C ALA A 25 -8.11 5.92 3.21
N GLU A 26 -9.11 6.81 3.22
CA GLU A 26 -9.32 7.77 4.32
C GLU A 26 -9.65 7.06 5.63
N ASP A 27 -10.59 6.11 5.61
CA ASP A 27 -10.97 5.30 6.77
C ASP A 27 -9.79 4.47 7.30
N ILE A 28 -9.03 3.86 6.38
CA ILE A 28 -7.80 3.11 6.72
C ILE A 28 -6.81 4.05 7.42
N ALA A 29 -6.57 5.23 6.85
CA ALA A 29 -5.64 6.20 7.41
C ALA A 29 -6.04 6.68 8.81
N GLN A 30 -7.32 6.99 9.00
CA GLN A 30 -7.84 7.41 10.31
C GLN A 30 -7.72 6.30 11.34
N ARG A 31 -8.18 5.08 11.01
CA ARG A 31 -8.14 3.92 11.93
C ARG A 31 -6.73 3.49 12.26
N ALA A 32 -5.82 3.56 11.29
CA ALA A 32 -4.42 3.28 11.51
C ALA A 32 -3.74 4.39 12.33
N GLY A 33 -4.28 5.61 12.35
CA GLY A 33 -3.65 6.79 12.96
C GLY A 33 -2.42 7.22 12.17
N PHE A 34 -2.55 7.37 10.86
CA PHE A 34 -1.47 7.83 9.99
C PHE A 34 -1.15 9.31 10.19
N SER A 35 0.14 9.66 10.19
CA SER A 35 0.58 11.04 10.09
C SER A 35 0.19 11.66 8.75
N GLN A 36 0.25 12.98 8.63
CA GLN A 36 -0.03 13.66 7.35
C GLN A 36 0.85 13.13 6.20
N GLN A 37 2.15 12.96 6.46
CA GLN A 37 3.08 12.36 5.49
C GLN A 37 2.67 10.93 5.11
N GLU A 38 2.24 10.10 6.08
CA GLU A 38 1.74 8.75 5.80
C GLU A 38 0.48 8.75 4.93
N GLN A 39 -0.41 9.71 5.15
CA GLN A 39 -1.64 9.88 4.36
C GLN A 39 -1.34 10.30 2.92
N GLU A 40 -0.40 11.21 2.72
CA GLU A 40 0.05 11.64 1.39
C GLU A 40 0.68 10.48 0.61
N ILE A 41 1.57 9.71 1.26
CA ILE A 41 2.20 8.54 0.63
C ILE A 41 1.15 7.46 0.33
N LEU A 42 0.18 7.24 1.22
CA LEU A 42 -0.94 6.35 0.96
C LEU A 42 -1.70 6.80 -0.30
N ALA A 43 -2.19 8.04 -0.31
CA ALA A 43 -3.07 8.57 -1.34
C ALA A 43 -2.43 8.67 -2.74
N ALA A 44 -1.13 8.94 -2.81
CA ALA A 44 -0.40 8.99 -4.07
C ALA A 44 0.24 7.63 -4.41
N THR A 45 1.32 7.29 -3.72
CA THR A 45 2.20 6.18 -4.09
C THR A 45 1.54 4.81 -3.93
N VAL A 46 0.91 4.56 -2.78
CA VAL A 46 0.38 3.22 -2.46
C VAL A 46 -0.85 2.92 -3.32
N LEU A 47 -1.79 3.87 -3.42
CA LEU A 47 -3.01 3.66 -4.21
C LEU A 47 -2.70 3.46 -5.71
N GLU A 48 -1.80 4.26 -6.28
CA GLU A 48 -1.38 4.12 -7.68
C GLU A 48 -0.73 2.74 -7.92
N PHE A 49 0.18 2.32 -7.03
CA PHE A 49 0.83 1.02 -7.14
C PHE A 49 -0.20 -0.13 -7.06
N LEU A 50 -1.11 -0.08 -6.08
CA LEU A 50 -2.14 -1.13 -5.91
C LEU A 50 -3.10 -1.21 -7.11
N ALA A 51 -3.42 -0.08 -7.73
CA ALA A 51 -4.28 -0.02 -8.91
C ALA A 51 -3.60 -0.61 -10.16
N ALA A 52 -2.27 -0.56 -10.24
CA ALA A 52 -1.48 -1.09 -11.36
C ALA A 52 -1.21 -2.60 -11.27
N LEU A 53 -1.45 -3.23 -10.11
CA LEU A 53 -1.19 -4.66 -9.92
C LEU A 53 -2.16 -5.55 -10.72
N PRO A 54 -1.70 -6.72 -11.21
CA PRO A 54 -2.58 -7.71 -11.82
C PRO A 54 -3.66 -8.21 -10.83
N ILE A 55 -4.78 -8.68 -11.39
CA ILE A 55 -5.93 -9.19 -10.64
C ILE A 55 -6.20 -10.65 -11.02
N PRO A 56 -5.95 -11.63 -10.12
CA PRO A 56 -5.15 -11.50 -8.88
C PRO A 56 -3.64 -11.46 -9.16
N VAL A 57 -2.85 -10.96 -8.20
CA VAL A 57 -1.40 -11.16 -8.19
C VAL A 57 -1.12 -12.64 -7.94
N GLN A 58 -0.21 -13.24 -8.71
CA GLN A 58 0.14 -14.64 -8.52
C GLN A 58 0.93 -14.82 -7.21
N PRO A 59 0.73 -15.90 -6.47
CA PRO A 59 1.42 -16.13 -5.19
C PRO A 59 2.94 -15.98 -5.27
N ASP A 60 3.55 -16.46 -6.37
CA ASP A 60 5.00 -16.41 -6.59
C ASP A 60 5.52 -14.98 -6.84
N ASP A 61 4.66 -14.07 -7.31
CA ASP A 61 4.99 -12.67 -7.56
C ASP A 61 4.83 -11.78 -6.32
N ILE A 62 4.01 -12.20 -5.33
CA ILE A 62 3.71 -11.41 -4.12
C ILE A 62 4.98 -10.90 -3.43
N PRO A 63 6.02 -11.72 -3.14
CA PRO A 63 7.22 -11.23 -2.46
C PRO A 63 7.94 -10.12 -3.25
N GLY A 64 8.00 -10.26 -4.57
CA GLY A 64 8.59 -9.25 -5.45
C GLY A 64 7.80 -7.95 -5.44
N GLU A 65 6.47 -8.03 -5.52
CA GLU A 65 5.60 -6.87 -5.45
C GLU A 65 5.65 -6.14 -4.11
N GLN A 66 5.72 -6.88 -3.00
CA GLN A 66 5.88 -6.30 -1.67
C GLN A 66 7.23 -5.58 -1.52
N GLN A 67 8.31 -6.17 -2.06
CA GLN A 67 9.62 -5.52 -2.06
C GLN A 67 9.61 -4.21 -2.87
N ARG A 68 8.95 -4.19 -4.04
CA ARG A 68 8.80 -2.99 -4.87
C ARG A 68 7.97 -1.91 -4.17
N MET A 69 6.84 -2.28 -3.58
CA MET A 69 5.98 -1.39 -2.80
C MET A 69 6.75 -0.75 -1.64
N GLU A 70 7.47 -1.56 -0.86
CA GLU A 70 8.26 -1.09 0.27
C GLU A 70 9.37 -0.13 -0.15
N ALA A 71 10.07 -0.44 -1.25
CA ALA A 71 11.10 0.43 -1.81
C ALA A 71 10.51 1.79 -2.26
N ALA A 72 9.34 1.79 -2.91
CA ALA A 72 8.66 3.01 -3.35
C ALA A 72 8.25 3.89 -2.15
N ILE A 73 7.62 3.30 -1.12
CA ILE A 73 7.25 4.02 0.11
C ILE A 73 8.49 4.64 0.77
N LYS A 74 9.57 3.86 0.91
CA LYS A 74 10.82 4.34 1.53
C LYS A 74 11.52 5.42 0.71
N ALA A 75 11.43 5.37 -0.61
CA ALA A 75 12.01 6.39 -1.48
C ALA A 75 11.29 7.74 -1.30
N VAL A 76 9.95 7.73 -1.30
CA VAL A 76 9.15 8.95 -1.09
C VAL A 76 9.29 9.49 0.33
N ALA A 77 9.35 8.63 1.35
CA ALA A 77 9.48 9.06 2.74
C ALA A 77 10.83 9.72 3.09
N ARG A 78 11.86 9.54 2.25
CA ARG A 78 13.20 10.12 2.42
C ARG A 78 13.43 11.41 1.62
N GLY A 79 12.58 11.67 0.63
CA GLY A 79 12.56 12.94 -0.12
C GLY A 79 11.82 14.01 0.66
#